data_AF-E7QZ03-F1
#
_entry.id   AF-E7QZ03-F1
#
_cell.length_a   1.000
_cell.length_b   1.000
_cell.length_c   1.000
_cell.angle_alpha   90.00
_cell.angle_beta   90.00
_cell.angle_gamma   90.00
#
_symmetry.space_group_name_H-M   'P 1'
#
loop_
_entity.id
_entity.type
_entity.pdbx_description
1 polymer ?
#
loop_
_entity_poly.entity_id
_entity_poly.type
_entity_poly.pdbx_seq_one_letter_code
_entity_poly.pdbx_strand_id
1 'polypeptide(L)'
;MSTDPIWENSRDEGGPDLPLNEYIETGTANDPDVGSTDRAAITVDGETVTVEEGTTLLDAVEKAETDGYVPALCSYDEDERIGPRSECRTCVVETDEHGVVPSCSFPAEDGLTVRTDAEDAANARDVNLDLVLSDHNLRCTTCGKNGRCDLQDVSIENDVVEPRYGVFDDRDEYEPIDESSPFIQIDRNKCILCNRCVEACNDVQVEGVLRMEGNAGETRIGFQNGAETMMESTCVSCGHCATVCPTGALVEQDMTDIATIPVPGFNQHNSIGKSVGEDYEHQPRQMTPMKEERKGRKGGAESDDD
;
A
#
# COMPACT_ATOMS: atom_id res chain seq x y z
N MET A 1 -15.36 42.65 30.77
CA MET A 1 -14.71 42.15 29.56
C MET A 1 -15.48 40.91 29.17
N SER A 2 -16.32 40.99 28.14
CA SER A 2 -17.19 39.88 27.71
C SER A 2 -16.32 38.73 27.20
N THR A 3 -16.67 37.51 27.57
CA THR A 3 -15.98 36.26 27.21
C THR A 3 -16.65 35.54 26.04
N ASP A 4 -17.45 36.25 25.26
CA ASP A 4 -18.18 35.63 24.17
C ASP A 4 -17.29 35.51 22.92
N PRO A 5 -17.22 34.33 22.29
CA PRO A 5 -16.47 34.12 21.06
C PRO A 5 -16.96 35.04 19.93
N ILE A 6 -16.02 35.54 19.14
CA ILE A 6 -16.24 36.54 18.07
C ILE A 6 -17.23 36.05 16.99
N TRP A 7 -17.51 34.75 16.88
CA TRP A 7 -18.39 34.18 15.86
C TRP A 7 -19.90 34.27 16.18
N GLU A 8 -20.32 34.52 17.43
CA GLU A 8 -21.76 34.60 17.75
C GLU A 8 -22.49 35.81 17.12
N ASN A 9 -21.73 36.77 16.57
CA ASN A 9 -22.26 37.91 15.84
C ASN A 9 -22.24 37.76 14.31
N SER A 10 -21.79 36.63 13.76
CA SER A 10 -21.96 36.33 12.33
C SER A 10 -23.35 35.73 12.10
N ARG A 11 -24.40 36.52 12.35
CA ARG A 11 -25.67 36.30 11.66
C ARG A 11 -25.49 36.81 10.24
N ASP A 12 -25.90 35.96 9.30
CA ASP A 12 -25.88 36.19 7.86
C ASP A 12 -26.74 37.42 7.50
N GLU A 13 -26.15 38.61 7.64
CA GLU A 13 -26.75 39.86 7.18
C GLU A 13 -26.41 40.02 5.70
N GLY A 14 -27.27 39.40 4.86
CA GLY A 14 -27.38 39.52 3.40
C GLY A 14 -26.46 40.56 2.74
N GLY A 15 -25.19 40.22 2.60
CA GLY A 15 -24.23 40.94 1.78
C GLY A 15 -24.52 40.70 0.30
N PRO A 16 -24.11 41.61 -0.59
CA PRO A 16 -24.34 41.43 -2.03
C PRO A 16 -23.65 40.16 -2.51
N ASP A 17 -24.42 39.32 -3.22
CA ASP A 17 -23.99 38.07 -3.83
C ASP A 17 -22.65 38.26 -4.56
N LEU A 18 -21.60 37.64 -4.02
CA LEU A 18 -20.29 37.64 -4.66
C LEU A 18 -20.37 36.67 -5.86
N PRO A 19 -20.06 37.09 -7.10
CA PRO A 19 -20.28 36.30 -8.29
C PRO A 19 -19.15 35.27 -8.50
N LEU A 20 -18.84 34.48 -7.48
CA LEU A 20 -17.73 33.50 -7.49
C LEU A 20 -18.17 32.05 -7.24
N ASN A 21 -19.46 31.80 -7.04
CA ASN A 21 -20.01 30.46 -6.78
C ASN A 21 -21.00 29.96 -7.84
N GLU A 22 -21.40 30.76 -8.84
CA GLU A 22 -22.36 30.29 -9.85
C GLU A 22 -21.77 29.35 -10.92
N TYR A 23 -20.44 29.20 -11.01
CA TYR A 23 -19.79 28.36 -12.04
C TYR A 23 -18.70 27.43 -11.51
N ILE A 24 -18.58 27.25 -10.19
CA ILE A 24 -17.75 26.17 -9.65
C ILE A 24 -18.69 25.00 -9.39
N GLU A 25 -18.72 24.05 -10.31
CA GLU A 25 -19.19 22.70 -9.97
C GLU A 25 -18.33 22.22 -8.80
N THR A 26 -18.95 21.96 -7.66
CA THR A 26 -18.28 21.37 -6.51
C THR A 26 -17.66 20.06 -6.97
N GLY A 27 -16.33 19.95 -6.87
CA GLY A 27 -15.63 18.69 -7.09
C GLY A 27 -16.21 17.57 -6.21
N THR A 28 -15.93 16.33 -6.63
CA THR A 28 -16.45 14.98 -6.25
C THR A 28 -16.56 14.62 -4.75
N ALA A 29 -16.51 15.58 -3.83
CA ALA A 29 -16.69 15.37 -2.40
C ALA A 29 -18.17 15.24 -1.96
N ASN A 30 -19.14 15.42 -2.86
CA ASN A 30 -20.58 15.23 -2.60
C ASN A 30 -21.31 14.67 -3.83
N ASP A 31 -20.71 13.72 -4.56
CA ASP A 31 -21.48 13.00 -5.58
C ASP A 31 -22.68 12.33 -4.90
N PRO A 32 -23.91 12.47 -5.43
CA PRO A 32 -25.05 11.74 -4.90
C PRO A 32 -24.75 10.24 -4.95
N ASP A 33 -25.23 9.48 -3.96
CA ASP A 33 -25.19 8.02 -4.00
C ASP A 33 -25.81 7.58 -5.33
N VAL A 34 -24.97 7.18 -6.29
CA VAL A 34 -25.40 6.56 -7.55
C VAL A 34 -25.76 5.11 -7.27
N GLY A 35 -26.63 4.91 -6.27
CA GLY A 35 -27.24 3.64 -5.98
C GLY A 35 -28.33 3.38 -7.01
N SER A 36 -27.93 2.88 -8.17
CA SER A 36 -28.84 2.14 -9.03
C SER A 36 -29.15 0.78 -8.39
N THR A 37 -30.39 0.32 -8.53
CA THR A 37 -30.81 -1.01 -8.08
C THR A 37 -30.63 -2.08 -9.15
N ASP A 38 -30.08 -1.71 -10.30
CA ASP A 38 -29.94 -2.62 -11.43
C ASP A 38 -28.74 -3.53 -11.17
N ARG A 39 -28.99 -4.84 -11.23
CA ARG A 39 -27.96 -5.86 -11.00
C ARG A 39 -27.44 -6.38 -12.33
N ALA A 40 -26.13 -6.55 -12.44
CA ALA A 40 -25.50 -7.15 -13.61
C ALA A 40 -25.35 -8.65 -13.42
N ALA A 41 -25.84 -9.44 -14.38
CA ALA A 41 -25.61 -10.88 -14.46
C ALA A 41 -24.41 -11.15 -15.37
N ILE A 42 -23.31 -11.64 -14.80
CA ILE A 42 -22.06 -11.93 -15.50
C ILE A 42 -21.80 -13.43 -15.49
N THR A 43 -21.26 -13.97 -16.57
CA THR A 43 -20.82 -15.37 -16.62
C THR A 43 -19.30 -15.44 -16.49
N VAL A 44 -18.79 -15.90 -15.35
CA VAL A 44 -17.36 -16.09 -15.06
C VAL A 44 -17.02 -17.56 -15.17
N ASP A 45 -16.16 -17.95 -16.12
CA ASP A 45 -15.72 -19.34 -16.35
C ASP A 45 -16.89 -20.36 -16.47
N GLY A 46 -18.03 -19.90 -16.99
CA GLY A 46 -19.25 -20.70 -17.14
C GLY A 46 -20.22 -20.66 -15.96
N GLU A 47 -19.85 -20.03 -14.85
CA GLU A 47 -20.72 -19.77 -13.70
C GLU A 47 -21.37 -18.39 -13.81
N THR A 48 -22.70 -18.32 -13.68
CA THR A 48 -23.41 -17.04 -13.68
C THR A 48 -23.49 -16.47 -12.27
N VAL A 49 -22.90 -15.29 -12.09
CA VAL A 49 -22.98 -14.49 -10.85
C VAL A 49 -23.78 -13.23 -11.09
N THR A 50 -24.44 -12.74 -10.03
CA THR A 50 -25.15 -11.48 -10.06
C THR A 50 -24.50 -10.51 -9.09
N VAL A 51 -24.03 -9.37 -9.59
CA VAL A 51 -23.37 -8.32 -8.81
C VAL A 51 -24.19 -7.03 -8.83
N GLU A 52 -23.95 -6.15 -7.87
CA GLU A 52 -24.61 -4.84 -7.82
C GLU A 52 -24.01 -3.91 -8.90
N GLU A 53 -24.74 -2.87 -9.31
CA GLU A 53 -24.17 -1.86 -10.18
C GLU A 53 -22.98 -1.17 -9.51
N GLY A 54 -21.95 -0.84 -10.30
CA GLY A 54 -20.76 -0.16 -9.83
C GLY A 54 -19.64 -1.07 -9.35
N THR A 55 -19.87 -2.38 -9.24
CA THR A 55 -18.79 -3.35 -8.96
C THR A 55 -17.93 -3.59 -10.20
N THR A 56 -16.75 -4.17 -9.97
CA THR A 56 -15.76 -4.49 -10.99
C THR A 56 -15.87 -5.94 -11.45
N LEU A 57 -15.18 -6.29 -12.54
CA LEU A 57 -15.03 -7.70 -12.93
C LEU A 57 -14.23 -8.50 -11.90
N LEU A 58 -13.33 -7.87 -11.14
CA LEU A 58 -12.61 -8.57 -10.07
C LEU A 58 -13.59 -9.04 -9.00
N ASP A 59 -14.52 -8.18 -8.56
CA ASP A 59 -15.54 -8.55 -7.56
C ASP A 59 -16.45 -9.66 -8.07
N ALA A 60 -16.79 -9.62 -9.37
CA ALA A 60 -17.55 -10.69 -10.01
C ALA A 60 -16.77 -12.01 -10.02
N VAL A 61 -15.47 -11.98 -10.28
CA VAL A 61 -14.59 -13.16 -10.25
C VAL A 61 -14.46 -13.71 -8.83
N GLU A 62 -14.22 -12.86 -7.83
CA GLU A 62 -14.11 -13.27 -6.42
C GLU A 62 -15.41 -13.83 -5.85
N LYS A 63 -16.56 -13.38 -6.38
CA LYS A 63 -17.88 -13.88 -6.01
C LYS A 63 -18.22 -15.23 -6.66
N ALA A 64 -17.60 -15.55 -7.79
CA ALA A 64 -17.84 -16.81 -8.50
C ALA A 64 -17.16 -17.96 -7.75
N GLU A 65 -17.84 -19.10 -7.60
CA GLU A 65 -17.28 -20.29 -6.96
C GLU A 65 -16.47 -21.13 -7.95
N THR A 66 -15.54 -20.49 -8.69
CA THR A 66 -14.71 -21.14 -9.71
C THR A 66 -13.32 -21.51 -9.18
N ASP A 67 -12.65 -22.44 -9.86
CA ASP A 67 -11.24 -22.80 -9.57
C ASP A 67 -10.26 -21.71 -10.06
N GLY A 68 -10.73 -20.69 -10.76
CA GLY A 68 -9.92 -19.64 -11.37
C GLY A 68 -9.42 -18.63 -10.34
N TYR A 69 -8.10 -18.43 -10.28
CA TYR A 69 -7.48 -17.41 -9.44
C TYR A 69 -6.95 -16.25 -10.30
N VAL A 70 -7.33 -15.02 -9.94
CA VAL A 70 -6.91 -13.79 -10.63
C VAL A 70 -6.23 -12.86 -9.61
N PRO A 71 -4.89 -12.76 -9.61
CA PRO A 71 -4.18 -11.96 -8.62
C PRO A 71 -4.31 -10.46 -8.90
N ALA A 72 -4.53 -9.64 -7.86
CA ALA A 72 -4.70 -8.19 -7.98
C ALA A 72 -3.74 -7.39 -7.06
N LEU A 73 -2.44 -7.41 -7.38
CA LEU A 73 -1.36 -6.85 -6.54
C LEU A 73 -1.42 -5.34 -6.28
N CYS A 74 -2.13 -4.55 -7.09
CA CYS A 74 -2.34 -3.13 -6.84
C CYS A 74 -3.74 -2.81 -6.31
N SER A 75 -4.69 -3.73 -6.42
CA SER A 75 -6.03 -3.57 -5.85
C SER A 75 -5.96 -3.72 -4.35
N TYR A 76 -6.56 -2.82 -3.60
CA TYR A 76 -6.64 -2.90 -2.14
C TYR A 76 -8.10 -2.70 -1.73
N ASP A 77 -8.41 -2.99 -0.47
CA ASP A 77 -9.77 -2.98 0.06
C ASP A 77 -10.53 -1.69 -0.34
N GLU A 78 -11.67 -1.87 -1.02
CA GLU A 78 -12.53 -0.78 -1.46
C GLU A 78 -13.05 0.06 -0.28
N ASP A 79 -13.27 -0.57 0.88
CA ASP A 79 -13.71 0.12 2.10
C ASP A 79 -12.63 1.09 2.63
N GLU A 80 -11.36 0.83 2.33
CA GLU A 80 -10.25 1.72 2.68
C GLU A 80 -10.03 2.84 1.65
N ARG A 81 -10.84 2.92 0.59
CA ARG A 81 -10.77 3.94 -0.48
C ARG A 81 -9.42 3.99 -1.20
N ILE A 82 -8.74 2.86 -1.28
CA ILE A 82 -7.50 2.70 -2.04
C ILE A 82 -7.86 1.91 -3.28
N GLY A 83 -8.03 2.64 -4.37
CA GLY A 83 -8.69 2.13 -5.55
C GLY A 83 -7.75 1.36 -6.47
N PRO A 84 -8.26 0.36 -7.19
CA PRO A 84 -7.47 -0.29 -8.22
C PRO A 84 -7.15 0.67 -9.35
N ARG A 85 -5.85 0.78 -9.64
CA ARG A 85 -5.31 1.68 -10.67
C ARG A 85 -4.79 0.95 -11.91
N SER A 86 -4.86 -0.38 -11.90
CA SER A 86 -4.50 -1.23 -13.03
C SER A 86 -3.04 -1.08 -13.50
N GLU A 87 -2.10 -0.67 -12.64
CA GLU A 87 -0.67 -0.60 -13.01
C GLU A 87 -0.01 -1.97 -13.02
N CYS A 88 -0.29 -2.83 -12.03
CA CYS A 88 0.38 -4.14 -11.93
C CYS A 88 -0.05 -5.13 -13.02
N ARG A 89 -1.26 -4.94 -13.59
CA ARG A 89 -1.84 -5.75 -14.68
C ARG A 89 -1.87 -7.27 -14.43
N THR A 90 -1.69 -7.72 -13.19
CA THR A 90 -1.79 -9.14 -12.83
C THR A 90 -3.24 -9.65 -12.80
N CYS A 91 -4.21 -8.73 -12.80
CA CYS A 91 -5.63 -9.00 -12.70
C CYS A 91 -6.34 -9.11 -14.07
N VAL A 92 -5.58 -9.16 -15.17
CA VAL A 92 -6.21 -9.16 -16.50
C VAL A 92 -6.97 -10.45 -16.78
N VAL A 93 -8.16 -10.31 -17.36
CA VAL A 93 -9.07 -11.39 -17.76
C VAL A 93 -9.52 -11.16 -19.20
N GLU A 94 -9.98 -12.21 -19.88
CA GLU A 94 -10.56 -12.08 -21.21
C GLU A 94 -12.08 -11.94 -21.12
N THR A 95 -12.64 -11.04 -21.93
CA THR A 95 -14.08 -10.84 -22.10
C THR A 95 -14.48 -11.15 -23.53
N ASP A 96 -15.73 -11.57 -23.74
CA ASP A 96 -16.27 -11.85 -25.07
C ASP A 96 -16.45 -10.60 -25.95
N GLU A 97 -16.67 -9.42 -25.35
CA GLU A 97 -16.88 -8.17 -26.08
C GLU A 97 -15.64 -7.26 -26.17
N HIS A 98 -14.82 -7.19 -25.11
CA HIS A 98 -13.73 -6.21 -25.00
C HIS A 98 -12.32 -6.83 -25.07
N GLY A 99 -12.22 -8.15 -25.21
CA GLY A 99 -10.94 -8.86 -25.19
C GLY A 99 -10.29 -8.82 -23.81
N VAL A 100 -8.96 -8.71 -23.75
CA VAL A 100 -8.20 -8.71 -22.48
C VAL A 100 -8.28 -7.35 -21.79
N VAL A 101 -8.87 -7.33 -20.60
CA VAL A 101 -9.10 -6.12 -19.79
C VAL A 101 -8.64 -6.32 -18.34
N PRO A 102 -8.22 -5.26 -17.63
CA PRO A 102 -7.89 -5.38 -16.21
C PRO A 102 -9.15 -5.54 -15.36
N SER A 103 -9.32 -6.68 -14.69
CA SER A 103 -10.58 -6.96 -13.97
C SER A 103 -10.85 -5.98 -12.83
N CYS A 104 -9.79 -5.55 -12.14
CA CYS A 104 -9.89 -4.71 -10.95
C CYS A 104 -10.47 -3.32 -11.19
N SER A 105 -10.44 -2.79 -12.42
CA SER A 105 -11.01 -1.46 -12.71
C SER A 105 -12.02 -1.47 -13.84
N PHE A 106 -12.31 -2.64 -14.41
CA PHE A 106 -13.29 -2.76 -15.50
C PHE A 106 -14.68 -2.98 -14.91
N PRO A 107 -15.70 -2.20 -15.31
CA PRO A 107 -17.04 -2.29 -14.75
C PRO A 107 -17.70 -3.63 -15.08
N ALA A 108 -18.46 -4.15 -14.12
CA ALA A 108 -19.29 -5.33 -14.30
C ALA A 108 -20.53 -5.02 -15.16
N GLU A 109 -20.43 -5.22 -16.48
CA GLU A 109 -21.52 -4.99 -17.43
C GLU A 109 -22.48 -6.20 -17.50
N ASP A 110 -23.80 -5.95 -17.56
CA ASP A 110 -24.81 -7.01 -17.63
C ASP A 110 -24.66 -7.85 -18.93
N GLY A 111 -24.69 -9.16 -18.78
CA GLY A 111 -24.57 -10.12 -19.87
C GLY A 111 -23.15 -10.45 -20.32
N LEU A 112 -22.13 -9.81 -19.73
CA LEU A 112 -20.72 -10.04 -20.09
C LEU A 112 -20.28 -11.47 -19.74
N THR A 113 -19.45 -12.07 -20.61
CA THR A 113 -18.78 -13.34 -20.30
C THR A 113 -17.30 -13.11 -20.05
N VAL A 114 -16.82 -13.51 -18.87
CA VAL A 114 -15.42 -13.42 -18.43
C VAL A 114 -14.79 -14.80 -18.43
N ARG A 115 -13.58 -14.91 -18.95
CA ARG A 115 -12.72 -16.10 -18.91
C ARG A 115 -11.42 -15.74 -18.21
N THR A 116 -11.18 -16.35 -17.06
CA THR A 116 -9.97 -16.10 -16.29
C THR A 116 -8.78 -16.91 -16.81
N ASP A 117 -9.02 -18.12 -17.33
CA ASP A 117 -8.00 -19.06 -17.81
C ASP A 117 -7.70 -18.96 -19.32
N ALA A 118 -8.30 -17.99 -20.01
CA ALA A 118 -8.06 -17.76 -21.43
C ALA A 118 -6.57 -17.56 -21.72
N GLU A 119 -6.08 -18.15 -22.82
CA GLU A 119 -4.65 -18.19 -23.16
C GLU A 119 -4.02 -16.79 -23.20
N ASP A 120 -4.69 -15.81 -23.83
CA ASP A 120 -4.18 -14.44 -23.93
C ASP A 120 -4.14 -13.75 -22.56
N ALA A 121 -5.14 -13.97 -21.70
CA ALA A 121 -5.19 -13.41 -20.36
C ALA A 121 -4.13 -14.03 -19.44
N ALA A 122 -3.99 -15.37 -19.44
CA ALA A 122 -2.97 -16.08 -18.68
C ALA A 122 -1.55 -15.63 -19.10
N ASN A 123 -1.26 -15.62 -20.41
CA ASN A 123 0.02 -15.15 -20.93
C ASN A 123 0.30 -13.69 -20.55
N ALA A 124 -0.70 -12.82 -20.59
CA ALA A 124 -0.55 -11.43 -20.18
C ALA A 124 -0.23 -11.32 -18.69
N ARG A 125 -0.90 -12.10 -17.82
CA ARG A 125 -0.61 -12.12 -16.37
C ARG A 125 0.82 -12.58 -16.10
N ASP A 126 1.27 -13.66 -16.73
CA ASP A 126 2.62 -14.18 -16.59
C ASP A 126 3.66 -13.13 -17.01
N VAL A 127 3.46 -12.47 -18.16
CA VAL A 127 4.39 -11.45 -18.66
C VAL A 127 4.46 -10.25 -17.72
N ASN A 128 3.32 -9.77 -17.23
CA ASN A 128 3.31 -8.65 -16.28
C ASN A 128 3.98 -9.02 -14.95
N LEU A 129 3.73 -10.22 -14.44
CA LEU A 129 4.39 -10.71 -13.22
C LEU A 129 5.91 -10.79 -13.40
N ASP A 130 6.39 -11.34 -14.51
CA ASP A 130 7.83 -11.39 -14.80
C ASP A 130 8.46 -10.00 -14.92
N LEU A 131 7.76 -9.05 -15.54
CA LEU A 131 8.25 -7.67 -15.64
C LEU A 131 8.37 -7.02 -14.26
N VAL A 132 7.34 -7.19 -13.41
CA VAL A 132 7.38 -6.73 -12.02
C VAL A 132 8.54 -7.35 -11.25
N LEU A 133 8.77 -8.66 -11.41
CA LEU A 133 9.87 -9.36 -10.72
C LEU A 133 11.25 -8.97 -11.26
N SER A 134 11.35 -8.62 -12.54
CA SER A 134 12.63 -8.24 -13.15
C SER A 134 13.22 -6.95 -12.58
N ASP A 135 12.35 -6.05 -12.12
CA ASP A 135 12.71 -4.77 -11.49
C ASP A 135 12.76 -4.83 -9.96
N HIS A 136 12.47 -6.02 -9.38
CA HIS A 136 12.37 -6.20 -7.94
C HIS A 136 13.61 -6.87 -7.34
N ASN A 137 14.10 -6.35 -6.21
CA ASN A 137 15.14 -6.98 -5.41
C ASN A 137 14.62 -8.27 -4.75
N LEU A 138 14.85 -9.42 -5.40
CA LEU A 138 14.43 -10.76 -4.98
C LEU A 138 15.25 -11.38 -3.83
N ARG A 139 15.99 -10.59 -3.05
CA ARG A 139 16.60 -11.05 -1.79
C ARG A 139 15.53 -11.19 -0.71
N CYS A 140 14.64 -12.17 -0.85
CA CYS A 140 13.50 -12.40 0.03
C CYS A 140 13.92 -12.85 1.42
N THR A 141 15.01 -13.61 1.54
CA THR A 141 15.46 -14.15 2.82
C THR A 141 15.89 -13.08 3.83
N THR A 142 16.31 -11.91 3.33
CA THR A 142 16.67 -10.74 4.14
C THR A 142 15.55 -9.70 4.22
N CYS A 143 14.34 -10.00 3.73
CA CYS A 143 13.23 -9.06 3.69
C CYS A 143 12.31 -9.24 4.91
N GLY A 144 11.99 -8.17 5.66
CA GLY A 144 11.04 -8.21 6.78
C GLY A 144 9.58 -8.53 6.41
N LYS A 145 9.26 -8.51 5.11
CA LYS A 145 7.96 -8.91 4.56
C LYS A 145 7.90 -10.39 4.17
N ASN A 146 9.02 -11.12 4.23
CA ASN A 146 9.08 -12.53 3.84
C ASN A 146 8.04 -13.38 4.60
N GLY A 147 7.29 -14.21 3.87
CA GLY A 147 6.20 -15.02 4.40
C GLY A 147 4.88 -14.28 4.65
N ARG A 148 4.79 -13.00 4.27
CA ARG A 148 3.57 -12.16 4.33
C ARG A 148 3.54 -11.12 3.20
N CYS A 149 4.11 -11.48 2.04
CA CYS A 149 4.35 -10.58 0.93
C CYS A 149 3.46 -11.02 -0.24
N ASP A 150 2.48 -10.19 -0.62
CA ASP A 150 1.52 -10.49 -1.68
C ASP A 150 2.23 -10.88 -3.00
N LEU A 151 3.31 -10.17 -3.35
CA LEU A 151 4.11 -10.50 -4.55
C LEU A 151 4.75 -11.88 -4.46
N GLN A 152 5.17 -12.30 -3.26
CA GLN A 152 5.77 -13.61 -3.05
C GLN A 152 4.69 -14.70 -3.19
N ASP A 153 3.52 -14.48 -2.58
CA ASP A 153 2.41 -15.42 -2.62
C ASP A 153 1.93 -15.62 -4.07
N VAL A 154 1.68 -14.52 -4.79
CA VAL A 154 1.32 -14.55 -6.22
C VAL A 154 2.39 -15.26 -7.06
N SER A 155 3.68 -15.03 -6.78
CA SER A 155 4.76 -15.70 -7.53
C SER A 155 4.78 -17.21 -7.28
N ILE A 156 4.51 -17.65 -6.06
CA ILE A 156 4.44 -19.08 -5.69
C ILE A 156 3.21 -19.72 -6.34
N GLU A 157 2.06 -19.05 -6.28
CA GLU A 157 0.80 -19.54 -6.86
C GLU A 157 0.84 -19.68 -8.39
N ASN A 158 1.68 -18.87 -9.06
CA ASN A 158 1.91 -18.94 -10.50
C ASN A 158 3.16 -19.77 -10.87
N ASP A 159 3.67 -20.58 -9.94
CA ASP A 159 4.82 -21.48 -10.15
C ASP A 159 6.06 -20.79 -10.76
N VAL A 160 6.30 -19.53 -10.40
CA VAL A 160 7.46 -18.77 -10.90
C VAL A 160 8.75 -19.35 -10.32
N VAL A 161 9.59 -19.91 -11.18
CA VAL A 161 10.91 -20.43 -10.79
C VAL A 161 12.00 -19.36 -10.92
N GLU A 162 12.03 -18.66 -12.05
CA GLU A 162 12.97 -17.59 -12.35
C GLU A 162 12.32 -16.61 -13.34
N PRO A 163 12.44 -15.28 -13.12
CA PRO A 163 11.84 -14.31 -14.02
C PRO A 163 12.43 -14.36 -15.43
N ARG A 164 11.57 -14.40 -16.46
CA ARG A 164 12.01 -14.55 -17.86
C ARG A 164 12.89 -13.41 -18.37
N TYR A 165 12.73 -12.21 -17.82
CA TYR A 165 13.44 -11.01 -18.25
C TYR A 165 14.72 -10.72 -17.44
N GLY A 166 15.14 -11.67 -16.60
CA GLY A 166 16.28 -11.51 -15.70
C GLY A 166 15.91 -10.73 -14.44
N VAL A 167 16.90 -10.56 -13.57
CA VAL A 167 16.77 -9.89 -12.27
C VAL A 167 17.97 -8.98 -12.06
N PHE A 168 17.82 -7.92 -11.27
CA PHE A 168 18.94 -7.06 -10.89
C PHE A 168 19.90 -7.82 -9.96
N ASP A 169 20.96 -8.37 -10.51
CA ASP A 169 21.96 -9.12 -9.75
C ASP A 169 23.03 -8.22 -9.12
N ASP A 170 23.35 -7.10 -9.77
CA ASP A 170 24.40 -6.19 -9.32
C ASP A 170 23.92 -5.31 -8.17
N ARG A 171 24.62 -5.39 -7.04
CA ARG A 171 24.30 -4.56 -5.86
C ARG A 171 24.58 -3.09 -6.10
N ASP A 172 25.45 -2.77 -7.05
CA ASP A 172 25.81 -1.39 -7.33
C ASP A 172 24.73 -0.60 -8.07
N GLU A 173 23.78 -1.30 -8.70
CA GLU A 173 22.64 -0.70 -9.41
C GLU A 173 21.49 -0.31 -8.47
N TYR A 174 21.45 -0.82 -7.24
CA TYR A 174 20.38 -0.51 -6.29
C TYR A 174 20.51 0.89 -5.69
N GLU A 175 19.36 1.55 -5.52
CA GLU A 175 19.22 2.77 -4.75
C GLU A 175 19.51 2.49 -3.25
N PRO A 176 20.15 3.42 -2.54
CA PRO A 176 20.27 3.34 -1.08
C PRO A 176 18.90 3.22 -0.40
N ILE A 177 18.83 2.41 0.65
CA ILE A 177 17.63 2.31 1.50
C ILE A 177 17.49 3.62 2.29
N ASP A 178 16.28 4.18 2.34
CA ASP A 178 15.99 5.33 3.21
C ASP A 178 15.62 4.83 4.61
N GLU A 179 16.56 4.99 5.54
CA GLU A 179 16.44 4.68 6.97
C GLU A 179 16.42 5.98 7.81
N SER A 180 16.22 7.14 7.19
CA SER A 180 16.27 8.45 7.86
C SER A 180 15.15 8.64 8.88
N SER A 181 13.98 8.06 8.63
CA SER A 181 12.83 8.13 9.54
C SER A 181 12.94 7.07 10.64
N PRO A 182 12.67 7.43 11.90
CA PRO A 182 12.70 6.49 13.02
C PRO A 182 11.51 5.52 13.04
N PHE A 183 10.53 5.70 12.16
CA PHE A 183 9.30 4.91 12.16
C PHE A 183 9.12 4.09 10.90
N ILE A 184 9.53 4.62 9.74
CA ILE A 184 9.27 4.00 8.43
C ILE A 184 10.57 3.93 7.64
N GLN A 185 10.89 2.74 7.15
CA GLN A 185 11.97 2.51 6.19
C GLN A 185 11.40 2.43 4.78
N ILE A 186 12.11 2.99 3.80
CA ILE A 186 11.77 2.86 2.38
C ILE A 186 12.90 2.17 1.62
N ASP A 187 12.59 1.01 1.05
CA ASP A 187 13.43 0.28 0.11
C ASP A 187 12.78 0.31 -1.28
N ARG A 188 13.15 1.30 -2.09
CA ARG A 188 12.55 1.52 -3.42
C ARG A 188 12.82 0.35 -4.38
N ASN A 189 13.91 -0.39 -4.14
CA ASN A 189 14.29 -1.56 -4.92
C ASN A 189 13.33 -2.75 -4.72
N LYS A 190 12.43 -2.68 -3.73
CA LYS A 190 11.35 -3.67 -3.52
C LYS A 190 9.99 -3.13 -3.95
N CYS A 191 9.92 -1.92 -4.50
CA CYS A 191 8.68 -1.32 -4.95
C CYS A 191 8.24 -1.97 -6.27
N ILE A 192 6.93 -2.17 -6.44
CA ILE A 192 6.33 -2.62 -7.71
C ILE A 192 5.54 -1.50 -8.40
N LEU A 193 5.73 -0.26 -7.94
CA LEU A 193 5.08 0.94 -8.47
C LEU A 193 3.54 0.87 -8.51
N CYS A 194 2.93 0.10 -7.59
CA CYS A 194 1.48 -0.12 -7.50
C CYS A 194 0.66 1.07 -6.98
N ASN A 195 1.31 2.17 -6.60
CA ASN A 195 0.70 3.41 -6.11
C ASN A 195 -0.16 3.32 -4.83
N ARG A 196 -0.47 2.12 -4.28
CA ARG A 196 -1.27 1.94 -3.03
C ARG A 196 -0.83 2.87 -1.89
N CYS A 197 0.48 2.95 -1.65
CA CYS A 197 1.04 3.77 -0.57
C CYS A 197 0.84 5.28 -0.77
N VAL A 198 0.81 5.75 -2.02
CA VAL A 198 0.62 7.17 -2.35
C VAL A 198 -0.83 7.56 -2.11
N GLU A 199 -1.79 6.74 -2.52
CA GLU A 199 -3.22 6.97 -2.26
C GLU A 199 -3.55 6.89 -0.77
N ALA A 200 -3.06 5.86 -0.09
CA ALA A 200 -3.14 5.75 1.36
C ALA A 200 -2.66 7.04 2.06
N CYS A 201 -1.53 7.59 1.62
CA CYS A 201 -0.99 8.81 2.20
C CYS A 201 -1.81 10.07 1.85
N ASN A 202 -2.27 10.19 0.60
CA ASN A 202 -2.77 11.46 0.08
C ASN A 202 -4.30 11.56 0.10
N ASP A 203 -4.98 10.45 -0.17
CA ASP A 203 -6.43 10.42 -0.34
C ASP A 203 -7.12 9.90 0.92
N VAL A 204 -6.53 8.90 1.59
CA VAL A 204 -7.08 8.32 2.82
C VAL A 204 -6.67 9.12 4.05
N GLN A 205 -5.36 9.30 4.26
CA GLN A 205 -4.84 10.04 5.42
C GLN A 205 -4.84 11.56 5.20
N VAL A 206 -5.00 12.02 3.96
CA VAL A 206 -5.02 13.45 3.58
C VAL A 206 -3.75 14.18 4.02
N GLU A 207 -2.62 13.47 4.05
CA GLU A 207 -1.34 14.02 4.50
C GLU A 207 -0.56 14.66 3.33
N GLY A 208 -0.71 14.15 2.11
CA GLY A 208 -0.13 14.77 0.92
C GLY A 208 1.40 14.72 0.87
N VAL A 209 2.02 13.64 1.35
CA VAL A 209 3.49 13.50 1.47
C VAL A 209 4.10 12.72 0.32
N LEU A 210 3.52 11.57 -0.03
CA LEU A 210 4.10 10.67 -1.01
C LEU A 210 3.65 11.03 -2.44
N ARG A 211 4.49 10.70 -3.42
CA ARG A 211 4.15 10.78 -4.85
C ARG A 211 4.91 9.73 -5.65
N MET A 212 4.46 9.48 -6.87
CA MET A 212 5.30 8.89 -7.90
C MET A 212 6.10 10.00 -8.59
N GLU A 213 7.39 9.77 -8.81
CA GLU A 213 8.27 10.70 -9.50
C GLU A 213 9.21 9.97 -10.46
N GLY A 214 9.79 10.70 -11.40
CA GLY A 214 10.63 10.12 -12.45
C GLY A 214 9.85 9.80 -13.72
N ASN A 215 10.54 9.25 -14.71
CA ASN A 215 9.95 8.82 -15.98
C ASN A 215 10.54 7.48 -16.40
N ALA A 216 9.74 6.65 -17.08
CA ALA A 216 10.17 5.33 -17.58
C ALA A 216 10.90 4.53 -16.47
N GLY A 217 12.14 4.10 -16.71
CA GLY A 217 12.93 3.30 -15.76
C GLY A 217 13.48 4.07 -14.55
N GLU A 218 13.18 5.36 -14.41
CA GLU A 218 13.54 6.15 -13.21
C GLU A 218 12.32 6.37 -12.30
N THR A 219 11.19 5.72 -12.60
CA THR A 219 9.95 5.90 -11.84
C THR A 219 10.09 5.27 -10.47
N ARG A 220 9.87 6.06 -9.43
CA ARG A 220 10.00 5.63 -8.04
C ARG A 220 9.06 6.41 -7.14
N ILE A 221 8.90 5.94 -5.91
CA ILE A 221 8.25 6.74 -4.87
C ILE A 221 9.15 7.96 -4.59
N GLY A 222 8.54 9.10 -4.29
CA GLY A 222 9.21 10.32 -3.89
C GLY A 222 8.35 11.13 -2.91
N PHE A 223 8.78 12.35 -2.63
CA PHE A 223 8.10 13.24 -1.69
C PHE A 223 7.57 14.49 -2.39
N GLN A 224 6.36 14.92 -2.03
CA GLN A 224 5.67 16.06 -2.65
C GLN A 224 6.43 17.39 -2.50
N ASN A 225 7.14 17.57 -1.38
CA ASN A 225 7.95 18.75 -1.13
C ASN A 225 9.33 18.72 -1.81
N GLY A 226 9.66 17.67 -2.56
CA GLY A 226 10.96 17.49 -3.21
C GLY A 226 12.10 17.10 -2.28
N ALA A 227 11.80 16.65 -1.05
CA ALA A 227 12.79 16.06 -0.16
C ALA A 227 13.44 14.80 -0.78
N GLU A 228 14.68 14.51 -0.41
CA GLU A 228 15.36 13.28 -0.84
C GLU A 228 15.08 12.11 0.11
N THR A 229 14.82 12.41 1.39
CA THR A 229 14.62 11.43 2.47
C THR A 229 13.29 11.63 3.19
N MET A 230 12.78 10.58 3.84
CA MET A 230 11.53 10.63 4.59
C MET A 230 11.60 11.58 5.78
N MET A 231 12.74 11.68 6.46
CA MET A 231 12.93 12.62 7.57
C MET A 231 12.82 14.09 7.14
N GLU A 232 13.25 14.41 5.93
CA GLU A 232 13.16 15.78 5.37
C GLU A 232 11.78 16.09 4.74
N SER A 233 10.94 15.08 4.61
CA SER A 233 9.56 15.23 4.14
C SER A 233 8.66 15.81 5.24
N THR A 234 7.37 16.03 4.92
CA THR A 234 6.36 16.44 5.90
C THR A 234 5.68 15.25 6.60
N CYS A 235 6.21 14.03 6.47
CA CYS A 235 5.63 12.80 7.01
C CYS A 235 5.38 12.86 8.53
N VAL A 236 4.13 12.62 8.95
CA VAL A 236 3.73 12.50 10.36
C VAL A 236 3.92 11.09 10.95
N SER A 237 4.42 10.15 10.16
CA SER A 237 4.71 8.77 10.59
C SER A 237 3.48 7.98 11.08
N CYS A 238 2.35 8.10 10.38
CA CYS A 238 1.13 7.35 10.71
C CYS A 238 1.17 5.86 10.34
N GLY A 239 2.12 5.43 9.51
CA GLY A 239 2.36 4.02 9.16
C GLY A 239 1.45 3.42 8.09
N HIS A 240 0.38 4.11 7.69
CA HIS A 240 -0.61 3.56 6.76
C HIS A 240 0.00 3.12 5.41
N CYS A 241 0.98 3.87 4.89
CA CYS A 241 1.72 3.51 3.67
C CYS A 241 2.48 2.17 3.78
N ALA A 242 2.98 1.81 4.96
CA ALA A 242 3.64 0.53 5.22
C ALA A 242 2.64 -0.61 5.38
N THR A 243 1.46 -0.33 5.95
CA THR A 243 0.35 -1.29 6.09
C THR A 243 -0.15 -1.77 4.74
N VAL A 244 -0.40 -0.85 3.80
CA VAL A 244 -1.04 -1.17 2.50
C VAL A 244 -0.06 -1.65 1.43
N CYS A 245 1.25 -1.52 1.68
CA CYS A 245 2.28 -1.93 0.74
C CYS A 245 2.19 -3.45 0.50
N PRO A 246 2.11 -3.96 -0.75
CA PRO A 246 2.05 -5.39 -1.04
C PRO A 246 3.41 -6.10 -0.85
N THR A 247 4.49 -5.33 -0.75
CA THR A 247 5.87 -5.84 -0.72
C THR A 247 6.64 -5.32 0.48
N GLY A 248 7.95 -5.57 0.52
CA GLY A 248 8.88 -5.02 1.52
C GLY A 248 9.39 -3.60 1.22
N ALA A 249 8.73 -2.86 0.32
CA ALA A 249 9.19 -1.53 -0.07
C ALA A 249 8.99 -0.46 1.01
N LEU A 250 7.87 -0.50 1.72
CA LEU A 250 7.65 0.31 2.92
C LEU A 250 7.35 -0.61 4.08
N VAL A 251 8.13 -0.46 5.15
CA VAL A 251 7.99 -1.25 6.37
C VAL A 251 8.20 -0.36 7.59
N GLU A 252 7.53 -0.68 8.68
CA GLU A 252 7.84 -0.07 9.97
C GLU A 252 9.25 -0.48 10.42
N GLN A 253 10.00 0.45 11.00
CA GLN A 253 11.39 0.23 11.41
C GLN A 253 11.56 -0.97 12.36
N ASP A 254 10.62 -1.18 13.28
CA ASP A 254 10.65 -2.33 14.20
C ASP A 254 10.32 -3.68 13.51
N MET A 255 9.90 -3.65 12.25
CA MET A 255 9.50 -4.83 11.46
C MET A 255 10.44 -5.14 10.29
N THR A 256 11.48 -4.35 10.05
CA THR A 256 12.42 -4.49 8.91
C THR A 256 13.08 -5.88 8.85
N ASP A 257 13.36 -6.45 10.02
CA ASP A 257 14.07 -7.73 10.16
C ASP A 257 13.23 -8.83 10.83
N ILE A 258 11.91 -8.64 11.01
CA ILE A 258 11.08 -9.56 11.81
C ILE A 258 11.03 -10.99 11.23
N ALA A 259 11.15 -11.12 9.91
CA ALA A 259 11.11 -12.37 9.19
C ALA A 259 12.50 -12.89 8.78
N THR A 260 13.57 -12.17 9.15
CA THR A 260 14.93 -12.54 8.77
C THR A 260 15.51 -13.56 9.75
N ILE A 261 16.49 -14.33 9.25
CA ILE A 261 17.23 -15.25 10.10
C ILE A 261 18.05 -14.42 11.09
N PRO A 262 18.06 -14.72 12.40
CA PRO A 262 18.77 -13.95 13.43
C PRO A 262 20.28 -14.24 13.42
N VAL A 263 20.90 -14.08 12.25
CA VAL A 263 22.33 -14.24 12.00
C VAL A 263 22.90 -12.86 11.67
N PRO A 264 24.03 -12.45 12.29
CA PRO A 264 24.66 -11.18 11.99
C PRO A 264 24.93 -11.04 10.49
N GLY A 265 24.50 -9.91 9.91
CA GLY A 265 24.63 -9.66 8.48
C GLY A 265 23.44 -10.11 7.63
N PHE A 266 22.44 -10.77 8.22
CA PHE A 266 21.27 -11.28 7.52
C PHE A 266 20.04 -10.39 7.78
N ASN A 267 20.13 -9.13 7.36
CA ASN A 267 19.09 -8.11 7.54
C ASN A 267 18.79 -7.39 6.23
N GLN A 268 17.70 -6.62 6.19
CA GLN A 268 17.29 -5.92 4.98
C GLN A 268 18.36 -4.94 4.50
N HIS A 269 19.04 -4.24 5.41
CA HIS A 269 20.16 -3.37 5.10
C HIS A 269 21.22 -4.06 4.24
N ASN A 270 21.62 -5.28 4.60
CA ASN A 270 22.63 -6.05 3.87
C ASN A 270 22.15 -6.59 2.53
N SER A 271 20.86 -6.53 2.22
CA SER A 271 20.37 -6.88 0.89
C SER A 271 20.98 -5.96 -0.18
N ILE A 272 21.19 -4.68 0.12
CA ILE A 272 21.75 -3.68 -0.81
C ILE A 272 23.12 -3.16 -0.33
N GLY A 273 23.27 -2.95 0.98
CA GLY A 273 24.51 -2.52 1.63
C GLY A 273 24.80 -1.02 1.53
N LYS A 274 23.79 -0.23 1.15
CA LYS A 274 23.82 1.24 1.10
C LYS A 274 22.54 1.74 1.74
N SER A 275 22.63 2.67 2.69
CA SER A 275 21.47 3.39 3.22
C SER A 275 21.76 4.88 3.45
N VAL A 276 20.69 5.64 3.60
CA VAL A 276 20.70 7.06 3.98
C VAL A 276 20.02 7.18 5.34
N GLY A 277 20.61 7.98 6.24
CA GLY A 277 20.05 8.18 7.58
C GLY A 277 20.70 7.36 8.71
N GLU A 278 21.81 6.67 8.45
CA GLU A 278 22.59 5.89 9.46
C GLU A 278 22.97 6.71 10.71
N ASP A 279 22.96 8.04 10.64
CA ASP A 279 23.21 8.93 11.78
C ASP A 279 22.19 8.78 12.92
N TYR A 280 21.02 8.15 12.68
CA TYR A 280 19.99 7.97 13.71
C TYR A 280 20.31 6.84 14.71
N GLU A 281 21.11 5.82 14.34
CA GLU A 281 21.51 4.75 15.27
C GLU A 281 22.28 5.28 16.49
N HIS A 282 22.84 6.48 16.38
CA HIS A 282 23.60 7.15 17.44
C HIS A 282 22.75 8.08 18.32
N GLN A 283 21.45 8.21 18.06
CA GLN A 283 20.56 8.96 18.96
C GLN A 283 20.09 8.05 20.11
N PRO A 284 20.33 8.42 21.37
CA PRO A 284 19.90 7.62 22.51
C PRO A 284 18.39 7.49 22.47
N ARG A 285 17.89 6.28 22.17
CA ARG A 285 16.46 5.93 22.31
C ARG A 285 16.02 6.37 23.70
N GLN A 286 15.04 7.27 23.80
CA GLN A 286 14.48 7.67 25.09
C GLN A 286 13.76 6.46 25.70
N MET A 287 14.51 5.66 26.43
CA MET A 287 13.95 4.59 27.25
C MET A 287 13.08 5.24 28.32
N THR A 288 11.78 4.96 28.29
CA THR A 288 10.89 5.34 29.40
C THR A 288 11.48 4.72 30.67
N PRO A 289 11.81 5.52 31.71
CA PRO A 289 12.44 4.98 32.90
C PRO A 289 11.53 3.93 33.53
N MET A 290 12.02 2.70 33.69
CA MET A 290 11.31 1.70 34.46
C MET A 290 11.05 2.26 35.86
N LYS A 291 9.77 2.27 36.26
CA LYS A 291 9.34 2.67 37.58
C LYS A 291 10.00 1.74 38.60
N GLU A 292 10.99 2.23 39.34
CA GLU A 292 11.62 1.46 40.41
C GLU A 292 10.55 0.96 41.37
N GLU A 293 10.44 -0.37 41.51
CA GLU A 293 9.62 -0.97 42.56
C GLU A 293 10.17 -0.54 43.92
N ARG A 294 9.45 0.36 44.59
CA ARG A 294 9.63 0.66 46.01
C ARG A 294 9.51 -0.64 46.79
N LYS A 295 10.66 -1.25 47.13
CA LYS A 295 10.72 -2.32 48.13
C LYS A 295 10.14 -1.80 49.44
N GLY A 296 8.90 -2.20 49.71
CA GLY A 296 8.18 -1.94 50.94
C GLY A 296 8.96 -2.46 52.14
N ARG A 297 9.28 -1.53 53.05
CA ARG A 297 9.73 -1.77 54.41
C ARG A 297 8.70 -2.66 55.14
N LYS A 298 8.95 -3.97 55.19
CA LYS A 298 8.26 -4.86 56.14
C LYS A 298 9.09 -4.95 57.41
N GLY A 299 8.56 -4.31 58.46
CA GLY A 299 8.98 -4.58 59.83
C GLY A 299 8.64 -6.02 60.20
N GLY A 300 9.60 -6.70 60.80
CA GLY A 300 9.41 -7.92 61.56
C GLY A 300 9.92 -7.63 62.96
N ALA A 301 9.03 -7.79 63.94
CA ALA A 301 9.36 -7.74 65.36
C ALA A 301 10.22 -8.95 65.72
N GLU A 302 11.30 -8.73 66.44
CA GLU A 302 11.96 -9.76 67.25
C GLU A 302 11.88 -9.33 68.71
N SER A 303 11.35 -10.27 69.48
CA SER A 303 11.01 -10.24 70.89
C SER A 303 12.24 -10.29 71.79
N ASP A 304 12.18 -9.53 72.88
CA ASP A 304 13.02 -9.70 74.07
C ASP A 304 12.87 -11.13 74.64
N ASP A 305 13.99 -11.79 74.95
CA ASP A 305 14.12 -12.73 76.07
C ASP A 305 15.63 -12.89 76.43
N ASP A 306 15.91 -12.61 77.71
CA ASP A 306 17.13 -12.76 78.55
C ASP A 306 18.40 -11.92 78.30
#